data_AF-A0A2E7MWU4-F1
#
_entry.id   AF-A0A2E7MWU4-F1
#
_cell.length_a   1.000
_cell.length_b   1.000
_cell.length_c   1.000
_cell.angle_alpha   90.00
_cell.angle_beta   90.00
_cell.angle_gamma   90.00
#
_symmetry.space_group_name_H-M   'P 1'
#
loop_
_entity.id
_entity.type
_entity.pdbx_description
1 polymer ?
#
loop_
_entity_poly.entity_id
_entity_poly.type
_entity_poly.pdbx_seq_one_letter_code
_entity_poly.pdbx_strand_id
1 'polypeptide(L)'
;MLLRELYIPPKDAVEVENPKTGFTYKVDKKKARQLVRKHGYKVVAVHHEDDIGEGPTWARSGKKVVRKYRCSGGPRKNRIVSKLQQCFAPPNVKKRMALKRIKARLGSRIARKAKRTKRINPASIRVQRLNKATRRR
;
A
#
# COMPACT_ATOMS: atom_id res chain seq x y z
N MET A 1 -16.54 -2.57 35.77
CA MET A 1 -15.52 -3.57 36.14
C MET A 1 -16.03 -4.92 35.67
N LEU A 2 -15.43 -5.74 34.83
CA LEU A 2 -14.08 -5.89 34.28
C LEU A 2 -14.27 -6.95 33.17
N LEU A 3 -14.10 -6.66 31.87
CA LEU A 3 -13.03 -7.23 31.01
C LEU A 3 -13.53 -7.27 29.55
N ARG A 4 -14.08 -6.17 29.04
CA ARG A 4 -14.23 -5.96 27.59
C ARG A 4 -13.36 -4.82 27.06
N GLU A 5 -12.63 -4.18 27.97
CA GLU A 5 -11.54 -3.29 27.64
C GLU A 5 -10.31 -4.12 27.27
N LEU A 6 -9.91 -3.99 26.00
CA LEU A 6 -8.55 -4.21 25.50
C LEU A 6 -8.05 -5.66 25.43
N TYR A 7 -8.68 -6.50 24.61
CA TYR A 7 -7.89 -7.50 23.88
C TYR A 7 -7.74 -7.04 22.44
N ILE A 8 -6.81 -6.10 22.24
CA ILE A 8 -6.23 -5.88 20.91
C ILE A 8 -5.45 -7.17 20.64
N PRO A 9 -5.90 -8.01 19.69
CA PRO A 9 -5.23 -9.28 19.44
C PRO A 9 -3.77 -9.00 19.05
N PRO A 10 -2.83 -9.88 19.45
CA PRO A 10 -1.45 -9.76 18.98
C PRO A 10 -1.42 -9.82 17.44
N LYS A 11 -0.58 -9.00 16.82
CA LYS A 11 -0.51 -8.78 15.35
C LYS A 11 -0.29 -10.03 14.50
N ASP A 12 0.06 -11.15 15.13
CA ASP A 12 0.26 -12.48 14.54
C ASP A 12 -0.61 -13.56 15.24
N ALA A 13 -1.86 -13.21 15.58
CA ALA A 13 -2.79 -14.14 16.19
C ALA A 13 -3.18 -15.26 15.20
N VAL A 14 -2.99 -16.51 15.64
CA VAL A 14 -3.39 -17.72 14.91
C VAL A 14 -4.64 -18.28 15.57
N GLU A 15 -5.66 -18.57 14.77
CA GLU A 15 -6.84 -19.29 15.22
C GLU A 15 -6.58 -20.79 15.18
N VAL A 16 -6.67 -21.42 16.36
CA VAL A 16 -6.51 -22.87 16.54
C VAL A 16 -7.80 -23.49 17.04
N GLU A 17 -8.17 -24.63 16.48
CA GLU A 17 -9.30 -25.44 16.87
C GLU A 17 -8.85 -26.59 17.77
N ASN A 18 -9.56 -26.77 18.88
CA ASN A 18 -9.34 -27.88 19.78
C ASN A 18 -10.02 -29.15 19.24
N PRO A 19 -9.29 -30.27 19.04
CA PRO A 19 -9.84 -31.50 18.46
C PRO A 19 -10.86 -32.19 19.37
N LYS A 20 -10.86 -31.91 20.67
CA LYS A 20 -11.78 -32.53 21.65
C LYS A 20 -13.08 -31.76 21.82
N THR A 21 -13.03 -30.44 21.72
CA THR A 21 -14.19 -29.57 22.02
C THR A 21 -14.73 -28.84 20.79
N GLY A 22 -14.02 -28.86 19.66
CA GLY A 22 -14.38 -28.11 18.45
C GLY A 22 -14.31 -26.59 18.61
N PHE A 23 -13.93 -26.09 19.78
CA PHE A 23 -13.88 -24.67 20.06
C PHE A 23 -12.62 -24.03 19.46
N THR A 24 -12.79 -22.85 18.88
CA THR A 24 -11.70 -22.07 18.29
C THR A 24 -11.18 -21.01 19.27
N TYR A 25 -9.87 -20.90 19.40
CA TYR A 25 -9.20 -19.92 20.24
C TYR A 25 -8.16 -19.14 19.44
N LYS A 26 -7.99 -17.84 19.73
CA LYS A 26 -6.91 -17.00 19.18
C LYS A 26 -5.69 -17.08 20.08
N VAL A 27 -4.54 -17.48 19.54
CA VAL A 27 -3.29 -17.62 20.29
C VAL A 27 -2.10 -17.11 19.50
N ASP A 28 -1.01 -16.73 20.19
CA ASP A 28 0.24 -16.36 19.53
C ASP A 28 0.84 -17.51 18.70
N LYS A 29 1.54 -17.15 17.62
CA LYS A 29 2.21 -18.10 16.70
C LYS A 29 3.11 -19.14 17.39
N LYS A 30 3.82 -18.76 18.46
CA LYS A 30 4.65 -19.70 19.25
C LYS A 30 3.80 -20.71 20.02
N LYS A 31 2.70 -20.22 20.63
CA LYS A 31 1.77 -21.04 21.41
C LYS A 31 0.95 -21.97 20.50
N ALA A 32 0.54 -21.49 19.32
CA ALA A 32 -0.07 -22.30 18.28
C ALA A 32 0.81 -23.49 17.89
N ARG A 33 2.11 -23.25 17.60
CA ARG A 33 3.07 -24.33 17.27
C ARG A 33 3.17 -25.37 18.39
N GLN A 34 3.17 -24.94 19.65
CA GLN A 34 3.24 -25.84 20.79
C GLN A 34 1.96 -26.67 20.95
N LEU A 35 0.79 -26.07 20.75
CA LEU A 35 -0.51 -26.75 20.85
C LEU A 35 -0.74 -27.76 19.72
N VAL A 36 -0.36 -27.40 18.50
CA VAL A 36 -0.37 -28.32 17.34
C VAL A 36 0.54 -29.52 17.63
N ARG A 37 1.78 -29.26 18.11
CA ARG A 37 2.79 -30.31 18.33
C ARG A 37 2.50 -31.23 19.52
N LYS A 38 2.00 -30.69 20.64
CA LYS A 38 1.79 -31.46 21.88
C LYS A 38 0.38 -32.01 22.03
N HIS A 39 -0.63 -31.32 21.49
CA HIS A 39 -2.03 -31.62 21.77
C HIS A 39 -2.88 -31.82 20.51
N GLY A 40 -2.27 -31.84 19.31
CA GLY A 40 -2.97 -32.14 18.06
C GLY A 40 -4.00 -31.10 17.62
N TYR A 41 -3.85 -29.84 18.07
CA TYR A 41 -4.74 -28.75 17.66
C TYR A 41 -4.60 -28.47 16.16
N LYS A 42 -5.71 -28.11 15.50
CA LYS A 42 -5.73 -27.79 14.07
C LYS A 42 -5.67 -26.28 13.87
N VAL A 43 -4.83 -25.81 12.95
CA VAL A 43 -4.81 -24.38 12.58
C VAL A 43 -5.95 -24.12 11.60
N VAL A 44 -6.81 -23.16 11.91
CA VAL A 44 -7.99 -22.82 11.10
C VAL A 44 -7.75 -21.57 10.26
N ALA A 45 -7.19 -20.51 10.86
CA ALA A 45 -6.89 -19.27 10.15
C ALA A 45 -5.63 -18.59 10.71
N VAL A 46 -4.88 -17.94 9.83
CA VAL A 46 -3.75 -17.08 10.19
C VAL A 46 -4.12 -15.67 9.78
N HIS A 47 -4.23 -14.76 10.75
CA HIS A 47 -4.47 -13.35 10.48
C HIS A 47 -3.11 -12.65 10.35
N HIS A 48 -2.78 -12.17 9.15
CA HIS A 48 -1.64 -11.27 8.94
C HIS A 48 -2.17 -9.85 8.73
N GLU A 49 -1.92 -8.96 9.71
CA GLU A 49 -2.49 -7.61 9.72
C GLU A 49 -1.76 -6.60 8.81
N ASP A 50 -0.62 -6.95 8.21
CA ASP A 50 0.24 -5.96 7.52
C ASP A 50 0.34 -6.10 5.99
N ASP A 51 -0.35 -7.06 5.35
CA ASP A 51 -0.29 -7.24 3.89
C ASP A 51 -1.45 -6.54 3.16
N ILE A 52 -1.66 -5.25 3.43
CA ILE A 52 -2.24 -4.41 2.37
C ILE A 52 -1.18 -4.31 1.28
N GLY A 53 -1.28 -5.19 0.27
CA GLY A 53 -0.38 -5.29 -0.89
C GLY A 53 -0.31 -4.05 -1.78
N GLU A 54 -0.77 -2.89 -1.30
CA GLU A 54 -0.54 -1.60 -1.93
C GLU A 54 0.91 -1.17 -1.71
N GLY A 55 1.82 -1.75 -2.50
CA GLY A 55 3.24 -1.40 -2.49
C GLY A 55 3.44 0.12 -2.44
N PRO A 56 4.14 0.67 -1.42
CA PRO A 56 4.22 2.10 -1.19
C PRO A 56 4.84 2.78 -2.41
N THR A 57 4.08 3.66 -3.07
CA THR A 57 4.56 4.31 -4.29
C THR A 57 5.31 5.60 -3.95
N TRP A 58 6.60 5.63 -4.25
CA TRP A 58 7.43 6.81 -4.01
C TRP A 58 7.28 7.82 -5.13
N ALA A 59 7.17 9.09 -4.76
CA ALA A 59 7.08 10.18 -5.72
C ALA A 59 7.79 11.45 -5.23
N ARG A 60 8.02 12.37 -6.16
CA ARG A 60 8.58 13.69 -5.88
C ARG A 60 7.48 14.69 -5.52
N SER A 61 7.75 15.52 -4.52
CA SER A 61 7.03 16.77 -4.25
C SER A 61 8.05 17.90 -4.19
N GLY A 62 8.17 18.67 -5.29
CA GLY A 62 9.22 19.69 -5.42
C GLY A 62 10.62 19.08 -5.37
N LYS A 63 11.38 19.41 -4.32
CA LYS A 63 12.74 18.88 -4.07
C LYS A 63 12.77 17.64 -3.15
N LYS A 64 11.65 17.32 -2.49
CA LYS A 64 11.57 16.23 -1.49
C LYS A 64 11.02 14.93 -2.11
N VAL A 65 11.39 13.79 -1.54
CA VAL A 65 10.84 12.47 -1.86
C VAL A 65 9.82 12.11 -0.79
N VAL A 66 8.59 11.80 -1.20
CA VAL A 66 7.45 11.57 -0.32
C VAL A 66 6.72 10.30 -0.76
N ARG A 67 6.18 9.54 0.20
CA ARG A 67 5.30 8.41 -0.08
C ARG A 67 3.94 8.92 -0.56
N LYS A 68 3.40 8.32 -1.61
CA LYS A 68 2.09 8.65 -2.17
C LYS A 68 1.26 7.38 -2.37
N TYR A 69 -0.04 7.58 -2.48
CA TYR A 69 -1.00 6.51 -2.63
C TYR A 69 -1.29 6.26 -4.10
N ARG A 70 -1.50 5.00 -4.47
CA ARG A 70 -1.97 4.61 -5.80
C ARG A 70 -3.47 4.35 -5.70
N CYS A 71 -4.26 5.01 -6.55
CA CYS A 71 -5.69 4.79 -6.57
C CYS A 71 -6.02 3.42 -7.16
N SER A 72 -6.68 2.57 -6.38
CA SER A 72 -7.13 1.24 -6.79
C SER A 72 -8.47 1.29 -7.55
N GLY A 73 -9.36 2.23 -7.21
CA GLY A 73 -10.68 2.42 -7.81
C GLY A 73 -11.04 3.87 -8.13
N GLY A 74 -12.25 4.07 -8.67
CA GLY A 74 -12.84 5.39 -8.94
C GLY A 74 -12.38 6.07 -10.24
N PRO A 75 -12.82 7.33 -10.49
CA PRO A 75 -12.54 8.06 -11.73
C PRO A 75 -11.05 8.40 -11.94
N ARG A 76 -10.22 8.28 -10.91
CA ARG A 76 -8.75 8.47 -10.99
C ARG A 76 -7.97 7.17 -10.80
N LYS A 77 -8.55 6.03 -11.16
CA LYS A 77 -7.90 4.70 -11.13
C LYS A 77 -6.47 4.73 -11.67
N ASN A 78 -5.58 4.00 -11.01
CA ASN A 78 -4.15 3.86 -11.32
C ASN A 78 -3.31 5.15 -11.23
N ARG A 79 -3.87 6.29 -10.81
CA ARG A 79 -3.08 7.51 -10.57
C ARG A 79 -2.44 7.51 -9.20
N ILE A 80 -1.31 8.21 -9.10
CA ILE A 80 -0.58 8.44 -7.85
C ILE A 80 -1.01 9.79 -7.29
N VAL A 81 -1.60 9.79 -6.09
CA VAL A 81 -2.18 10.98 -5.44
C VAL A 81 -1.54 11.24 -4.07
N SER A 82 -1.67 12.48 -3.58
CA SER A 82 -1.16 12.83 -2.24
C SER A 82 -2.11 12.48 -1.11
N LYS A 83 -3.42 12.50 -1.35
CA LYS A 83 -4.48 12.17 -0.37
C LYS A 83 -5.42 11.14 -0.98
N LEU A 84 -5.89 10.16 -0.21
CA LEU A 84 -6.80 9.10 -0.69
C LEU A 84 -8.10 9.67 -1.28
N GLN A 85 -8.65 10.72 -0.65
CA GLN A 85 -9.87 11.40 -1.10
C GLN A 85 -9.79 11.89 -2.56
N GLN A 86 -8.58 12.12 -3.08
CA GLN A 86 -8.40 12.55 -4.46
C GLN A 86 -8.70 11.46 -5.48
N CYS A 87 -8.74 10.18 -5.09
CA CYS A 87 -9.04 9.07 -6.00
C CYS A 87 -10.49 9.13 -6.52
N PHE A 88 -11.41 9.55 -5.65
CA PHE A 88 -12.84 9.64 -5.93
C PHE A 88 -13.26 11.00 -6.49
N ALA A 89 -12.41 12.02 -6.35
CA ALA A 89 -12.71 13.36 -6.84
C ALA A 89 -12.86 13.40 -8.37
N PRO A 90 -13.88 14.11 -8.90
CA PRO A 90 -14.15 14.18 -10.33
C PRO A 90 -12.98 14.81 -11.11
N PRO A 91 -12.76 14.42 -12.38
CA PRO A 91 -11.75 15.06 -13.22
C PRO A 91 -12.17 16.46 -13.68
N ASN A 92 -11.31 17.46 -13.52
CA ASN A 92 -11.56 18.82 -14.00
C ASN A 92 -11.50 18.90 -15.54
N VAL A 93 -12.65 19.01 -16.20
CA VAL A 93 -12.79 19.00 -17.67
C VAL A 93 -12.04 20.18 -18.33
N LYS A 94 -12.18 21.39 -17.78
CA LYS A 94 -11.49 22.59 -18.29
C LYS A 94 -9.97 22.40 -18.34
N LYS A 95 -9.38 21.86 -17.27
CA LYS A 95 -7.93 21.59 -17.18
C LYS A 95 -7.51 20.48 -18.15
N ARG A 96 -8.35 19.47 -18.36
CA ARG A 96 -8.10 18.40 -19.34
C ARG A 96 -8.02 18.95 -20.76
N MET A 97 -8.95 19.82 -21.14
CA MET A 97 -8.96 20.44 -22.48
C MET A 97 -7.78 21.39 -22.68
N ALA A 98 -7.46 22.21 -21.68
CA ALA A 98 -6.27 23.07 -21.74
C ALA A 98 -4.97 22.25 -21.89
N LEU A 99 -4.83 21.15 -21.14
CA LEU A 99 -3.66 20.28 -21.23
C LEU A 99 -3.53 19.63 -22.62
N LYS A 100 -4.64 19.23 -23.26
CA LYS A 100 -4.63 18.70 -24.64
C LYS A 100 -4.04 19.73 -25.62
N ARG A 101 -4.51 20.98 -25.55
CA ARG A 101 -3.99 22.09 -26.40
C ARG A 101 -2.51 22.36 -26.15
N ILE A 102 -2.08 22.42 -24.89
CA ILE A 102 -0.66 22.63 -24.54
C ILE A 102 0.21 21.47 -25.01
N LYS A 103 -0.27 20.22 -24.87
CA LYS A 103 0.48 19.03 -25.30
C LYS A 103 0.65 18.99 -26.82
N ALA A 104 -0.36 19.43 -27.58
CA ALA A 104 -0.25 19.58 -29.04
C ALA A 104 0.82 20.60 -29.42
N ARG A 105 0.86 21.76 -28.75
CA ARG A 105 1.80 22.86 -29.06
C ARG A 105 3.23 22.61 -28.55
N LEU A 106 3.39 22.09 -27.33
CA LEU A 106 4.67 22.07 -26.61
C LEU A 106 5.11 20.66 -26.17
N GLY A 107 4.44 19.60 -26.64
CA GLY A 107 4.69 18.23 -26.20
C GLY A 107 6.15 17.80 -26.29
N SER A 108 6.82 18.10 -27.41
CA SER A 108 8.23 17.74 -27.64
C SER A 108 9.17 18.45 -26.66
N ARG A 109 8.92 19.74 -26.38
CA ARG A 109 9.69 20.54 -25.42
C ARG A 109 9.49 20.03 -23.99
N ILE A 110 8.26 19.71 -23.61
CA ILE A 110 7.93 19.16 -22.28
C ILE A 110 8.62 17.80 -22.10
N ALA A 111 8.57 16.93 -23.10
CA ALA A 111 9.22 15.63 -23.05
C ALA A 111 10.75 15.75 -22.87
N ARG A 112 11.40 16.65 -23.63
CA ARG A 112 12.85 16.92 -23.49
C ARG A 112 13.20 17.42 -22.10
N LYS A 113 12.47 18.42 -21.58
CA LYS A 113 12.68 18.94 -20.22
C LYS A 113 12.47 17.85 -19.16
N ALA A 114 11.42 17.04 -19.29
CA ALA A 114 11.15 15.95 -18.36
C ALA A 114 12.26 14.89 -18.36
N LYS A 115 12.80 14.51 -19.53
CA LYS A 115 13.95 13.60 -19.64
C LYS A 115 15.17 14.18 -18.92
N ARG A 116 15.49 15.46 -19.14
CA ARG A 116 16.59 16.16 -18.46
C ARG A 116 16.41 16.14 -16.94
N THR A 117 15.21 16.47 -16.43
CA THR A 117 14.93 16.46 -14.99
C THR A 117 15.05 15.06 -14.38
N LYS A 118 14.57 14.01 -15.05
CA LYS A 118 14.68 12.63 -14.55
C LYS A 118 16.13 12.13 -14.45
N ARG A 119 17.01 12.65 -15.30
CA ARG A 119 18.45 12.31 -15.32
C ARG A 119 19.27 13.09 -14.29
N ILE A 120 19.01 14.39 -14.13
CA ILE A 120 19.88 15.28 -13.34
C ILE A 120 19.40 15.47 -11.90
N ASN A 121 18.08 15.51 -11.66
CA ASN A 121 17.58 15.89 -10.34
C ASN A 121 17.78 14.73 -9.32
N PRO A 122 18.47 14.97 -8.18
CA PRO A 122 18.80 13.92 -7.21
C PRO A 122 17.55 13.25 -6.61
N ALA A 123 16.47 14.01 -6.37
CA ALA A 123 15.22 13.45 -5.89
C ALA A 123 14.54 12.54 -6.94
N SER A 124 14.66 12.86 -8.23
CA SER A 124 14.08 12.04 -9.30
C SER A 124 14.87 10.74 -9.51
N ILE A 125 16.19 10.77 -9.32
CA ILE A 125 17.05 9.57 -9.34
C ILE A 125 16.70 8.68 -8.14
N ARG A 126 16.59 9.26 -6.94
CA ARG A 126 16.24 8.53 -5.71
C ARG A 126 14.87 7.83 -5.83
N VAL A 127 13.84 8.53 -6.33
CA VAL A 127 12.51 7.94 -6.58
C VAL A 127 12.57 6.74 -7.53
N GLN A 128 13.37 6.80 -8.59
CA GLN A 128 13.52 5.68 -9.53
C GLN A 128 14.14 4.46 -8.86
N ARG A 129 15.18 4.66 -8.02
CA ARG A 129 15.82 3.59 -7.26
C ARG A 129 14.84 2.94 -6.27
N LEU A 130 14.10 3.76 -5.52
CA LEU A 130 13.11 3.29 -4.55
C LEU A 130 12.00 2.48 -5.22
N ASN A 131 11.37 3.00 -6.28
CA ASN A 131 10.31 2.29 -6.99
C ASN A 131 10.82 1.00 -7.69
N LYS A 132 12.08 0.97 -8.14
CA LYS A 132 12.69 -0.26 -8.69
C LYS A 132 12.88 -1.33 -7.61
N ALA A 133 13.30 -0.93 -6.40
CA ALA A 133 13.45 -1.82 -5.26
C ALA A 133 12.09 -2.37 -4.79
N THR A 134 11.06 -1.52 -4.73
CA THR A 134 9.71 -1.94 -4.32
C THR A 134 9.11 -3.00 -5.24
N ARG A 135 9.39 -2.99 -6.55
CA ARG A 135 8.89 -4.00 -7.50
C ARG A 135 9.58 -5.38 -7.37
N ARG A 136 10.72 -5.45 -6.67
CA ARG A 136 11.46 -6.72 -6.51
C ARG A 136 11.03 -7.50 -5.27
N ARG A 137 10.30 -6.86 -4.36
CA ARG A 137 9.59 -7.53 -3.28
C ARG A 137 8.24 -7.98 -3.82
#